data_AF-A0A1Q4BB17-F1
#
_entry.id   AF-A0A1Q4BB17-F1
#
_cell.length_a   1.000
_cell.length_b   1.000
_cell.length_c   1.000
_cell.angle_alpha   90.00
_cell.angle_beta   90.00
_cell.angle_gamma   90.00
#
_symmetry.space_group_name_H-M   'P 1'
#
loop_
_entity.id
_entity.type
_entity.pdbx_description
1 polymer ?
#
loop_
_entity_poly.entity_id
_entity_poly.type
_entity_poly.pdbx_seq_one_letter_code
_entity_poly.pdbx_strand_id
1 'polypeptide(L)'
;MSEARATLWKIGARTLATTCFVFCVISYFISCAIVPAFADTLLTKRQAQAKAVAILKGDPYGKTTADVSKHIRKAELLRAGKSICGPVAKPLWSFHVVVPAAENPAGPATIAGTLVLDAASGQLECAGLPFLD
;
A
#
# COMPACT_ATOMS: atom_id res chain seq x y z
N MET A 1 -7.20 30.57 53.21
CA MET A 1 -6.11 31.55 53.01
C MET A 1 -5.15 30.91 52.02
N SER A 2 -4.95 31.27 50.76
CA SER A 2 -5.13 32.46 49.91
C SER A 2 -5.15 31.93 48.45
N GLU A 3 -6.10 32.26 47.55
CA GLU A 3 -6.03 33.37 46.55
C GLU A 3 -4.60 33.59 45.97
N ALA A 4 -4.31 33.71 44.66
CA ALA A 4 -5.09 34.08 43.49
C ALA A 4 -4.35 33.81 42.14
N ARG A 5 -5.16 33.80 41.07
CA ARG A 5 -4.98 34.13 39.64
C ARG A 5 -3.69 34.88 39.17
N ALA A 6 -3.25 34.55 37.94
CA ALA A 6 -2.92 35.51 36.87
C ALA A 6 -2.85 34.79 35.49
N THR A 7 -3.80 34.88 34.56
CA THR A 7 -4.03 35.91 33.50
C THR A 7 -2.78 36.34 32.73
N LEU A 8 -2.65 36.06 31.42
CA LEU A 8 -3.33 36.62 30.24
C LEU A 8 -2.42 37.67 29.54
N TRP A 9 -2.40 37.59 28.20
CA TRP A 9 -1.97 38.62 27.23
C TRP A 9 -0.49 38.88 26.95
N LYS A 10 -0.12 38.63 25.69
CA LYS A 10 0.66 39.59 24.92
C LYS A 10 0.00 39.81 23.56
N ILE A 11 -0.67 40.96 23.47
CA ILE A 11 -1.16 41.61 22.26
C ILE A 11 -0.01 42.44 21.68
N GLY A 12 0.11 42.45 20.35
CA GLY A 12 0.90 43.43 19.59
C GLY A 12 1.32 42.82 18.24
N ALA A 13 1.09 43.41 17.07
CA ALA A 13 0.64 44.75 16.75
C ALA A 13 -0.06 44.73 15.37
N ARG A 14 -1.10 45.57 15.23
CA ARG A 14 -1.66 45.98 13.94
C ARG A 14 -1.05 47.32 13.57
N THR A 15 -0.54 47.48 12.36
CA THR A 15 -0.33 48.77 11.68
C THR A 15 -0.30 48.47 10.17
N LEU A 16 -1.42 48.62 9.45
CA LEU A 16 -1.97 49.82 8.80
C LEU A 16 -1.35 50.13 7.42
N ALA A 17 -2.26 50.57 6.54
CA ALA A 17 -2.09 51.26 5.26
C ALA A 17 -1.81 50.36 4.04
N THR A 18 -2.78 50.04 3.17
CA THR A 18 -3.67 50.90 2.35
C THR A 18 -2.97 51.45 1.10
N THR A 19 -3.26 50.77 -0.02
CA THR A 19 -3.41 51.23 -1.42
C THR A 19 -2.26 51.93 -2.13
N CYS A 20 -1.80 51.28 -3.21
CA CYS A 20 -1.64 51.94 -4.51
C CYS A 20 -2.26 51.04 -5.58
N PHE A 21 -3.43 51.47 -6.06
CA PHE A 21 -4.11 50.96 -7.24
C PHE A 21 -3.46 51.64 -8.48
N VAL A 22 -3.67 51.02 -9.65
CA VAL A 22 -3.49 51.55 -11.03
C VAL A 22 -2.17 51.15 -11.74
N PHE A 23 -2.38 50.63 -12.98
CA PHE A 23 -1.45 50.09 -13.99
C PHE A 23 -1.01 48.64 -13.72
N CYS A 24 -1.19 47.65 -14.60
CA CYS A 24 -1.29 47.68 -16.05
C CYS A 24 -2.06 46.44 -16.54
N VAL A 25 -2.99 46.66 -17.48
CA VAL A 25 -3.72 45.62 -18.21
C VAL A 25 -2.77 44.97 -19.22
N ILE A 26 -2.10 43.88 -18.84
CA ILE A 26 -1.53 42.92 -19.80
C ILE A 26 -1.91 41.51 -19.33
N SER A 27 -2.97 41.02 -19.97
CA SER A 27 -3.32 39.62 -20.07
C SER A 27 -2.11 38.81 -20.56
N TYR A 28 -1.66 37.82 -19.79
CA TYR A 28 -1.47 36.47 -20.31
C TYR A 28 -1.39 35.46 -19.15
N PHE A 29 -2.45 34.68 -19.03
CA PHE A 29 -2.57 33.46 -18.26
C PHE A 29 -1.34 32.55 -18.45
N ILE A 30 -0.47 32.42 -17.44
CA ILE A 30 0.36 31.21 -17.30
C ILE A 30 0.32 30.81 -15.82
N SER A 31 -0.86 30.38 -15.37
CA SER A 31 -0.96 29.47 -14.23
C SER A 31 -0.41 28.13 -14.70
N CYS A 32 0.90 27.94 -14.59
CA CYS A 32 1.51 26.63 -14.78
C CYS A 32 1.05 25.75 -13.60
N ALA A 33 -0.08 25.06 -13.80
CA ALA A 33 -0.50 24.00 -12.91
C ALA A 33 0.56 22.89 -12.99
N ILE A 34 1.46 22.87 -12.02
CA ILE A 34 2.34 21.75 -11.76
C ILE A 34 1.41 20.62 -11.30
N VAL A 35 0.90 19.85 -12.25
CA VAL A 35 0.19 18.61 -11.94
C VAL A 35 1.27 17.67 -11.41
N PRO A 36 1.23 17.24 -10.13
CA PRO A 36 2.09 16.15 -9.72
C PRO A 36 1.71 14.96 -10.60
N ALA A 37 2.61 14.56 -11.48
CA ALA A 37 2.54 13.24 -12.07
C ALA A 37 2.66 12.27 -10.90
N PHE A 38 1.52 11.79 -10.40
CA PHE A 38 1.48 10.60 -9.57
C PHE A 38 1.97 9.48 -10.47
N ALA A 39 3.30 9.30 -10.49
CA ALA A 39 3.87 8.05 -10.93
C ALA A 39 3.24 7.00 -10.01
N ASP A 40 2.30 6.23 -10.55
CA ASP A 40 1.67 5.11 -9.87
C ASP A 40 2.80 4.23 -9.32
N THR A 41 3.07 4.39 -8.03
CA THR A 41 4.27 3.82 -7.43
C THR A 41 3.93 2.39 -7.08
N LEU A 42 4.18 1.50 -8.04
CA LEU A 42 4.01 0.07 -7.83
C LEU A 42 4.83 -0.37 -6.61
N LEU A 43 4.24 -1.25 -5.81
CA LEU A 43 4.89 -1.88 -4.68
C LEU A 43 6.15 -2.60 -5.15
N THR A 44 7.24 -2.35 -4.44
CA THR A 44 8.46 -3.15 -4.56
C THR A 44 8.18 -4.60 -4.17
N LYS A 45 9.02 -5.53 -4.65
CA LYS A 45 8.95 -6.94 -4.28
C LYS A 45 8.85 -7.15 -2.76
N ARG A 46 9.66 -6.39 -1.99
CA ARG A 46 9.69 -6.47 -0.53
C ARG A 46 8.37 -6.01 0.11
N GLN A 47 7.81 -4.90 -0.37
CA GLN A 47 6.52 -4.40 0.13
C GLN A 47 5.38 -5.37 -0.22
N ALA A 48 5.34 -5.87 -1.45
CA ALA A 48 4.35 -6.84 -1.89
C ALA A 48 4.47 -8.16 -1.12
N GLN A 49 5.70 -8.65 -0.87
CA GLN A 49 5.93 -9.84 -0.07
C GLN A 49 5.48 -9.65 1.38
N ALA A 50 5.73 -8.48 1.99
CA ALA A 50 5.23 -8.19 3.33
C ALA A 50 3.70 -8.21 3.39
N LYS A 51 3.01 -7.70 2.35
CA LYS A 51 1.55 -7.78 2.23
C LYS A 51 1.07 -9.23 2.07
N ALA A 52 1.70 -10.00 1.19
CA ALA A 52 1.40 -11.43 1.00
C ALA A 52 1.54 -12.20 2.31
N VAL A 53 2.63 -11.98 3.06
CA VAL A 53 2.86 -12.62 4.36
C VAL A 53 1.79 -12.22 5.38
N ALA A 54 1.35 -10.97 5.39
CA ALA A 54 0.30 -10.52 6.29
C ALA A 54 -1.05 -11.20 5.99
N ILE A 55 -1.38 -11.39 4.70
CA ILE A 55 -2.60 -12.10 4.27
C ILE A 55 -2.54 -13.59 4.63
N LEU A 56 -1.38 -14.21 4.41
CA LEU A 56 -1.17 -15.63 4.64
C LEU A 56 -0.93 -15.98 6.11
N LYS A 57 -0.80 -15.01 7.03
CA LYS A 57 -0.44 -15.34 8.43
C LYS A 57 -1.60 -16.04 9.14
N GLY A 58 -1.36 -17.25 9.60
CA GLY A 58 -2.37 -18.13 10.19
C GLY A 58 -2.14 -19.58 9.78
N ASP A 59 -2.91 -20.49 10.36
CA ASP A 59 -2.90 -21.88 9.90
C ASP A 59 -3.65 -21.99 8.56
N PRO A 60 -3.19 -22.79 7.59
CA PRO A 60 -2.03 -23.70 7.63
C PRO A 60 -0.69 -23.08 7.18
N TYR A 61 -0.66 -21.80 6.86
CA TYR A 61 0.45 -21.16 6.12
C TYR A 61 1.63 -20.70 7.00
N GLY A 62 1.42 -20.55 8.30
CA GLY A 62 2.45 -20.24 9.28
C GLY A 62 2.01 -19.21 10.32
N LYS A 63 2.46 -19.39 11.57
CA LYS A 63 2.09 -18.53 12.70
C LYS A 63 2.90 -17.23 12.75
N THR A 64 4.12 -17.27 12.22
CA THR A 64 5.05 -16.14 12.21
C THR A 64 5.32 -15.64 10.80
N THR A 65 5.75 -14.39 10.67
CA THR A 65 6.18 -13.79 9.40
C THR A 65 7.30 -14.61 8.74
N ALA A 66 8.24 -15.14 9.54
CA ALA A 66 9.33 -15.96 9.05
C ALA A 66 8.84 -17.30 8.51
N ASP A 67 7.91 -17.96 9.23
CA ASP A 67 7.31 -19.22 8.79
C ASP A 67 6.59 -19.06 7.45
N VAL A 68 5.76 -18.04 7.32
CA VAL A 68 5.04 -17.80 6.06
C VAL A 68 6.00 -17.44 4.93
N SER A 69 7.00 -16.59 5.21
CA SER A 69 7.99 -16.19 4.21
C SER A 69 8.78 -17.37 3.66
N LYS A 70 9.06 -18.37 4.51
CA LYS A 70 9.76 -19.59 4.09
C LYS A 70 8.93 -20.44 3.14
N HIS A 71 7.60 -20.28 3.08
CA HIS A 71 6.72 -21.01 2.17
C HIS A 71 6.53 -20.33 0.82
N ILE A 72 6.91 -19.05 0.69
CA ILE A 72 6.86 -18.32 -0.58
C ILE A 72 8.07 -18.73 -1.44
N ARG A 73 7.82 -19.52 -2.49
CA ARG A 73 8.86 -20.07 -3.38
C ARG A 73 9.21 -19.12 -4.52
N LYS A 74 8.24 -18.37 -5.01
CA LYS A 74 8.42 -17.45 -6.15
C LYS A 74 7.58 -16.20 -5.93
N ALA A 75 8.08 -15.08 -6.41
CA ALA A 75 7.40 -13.80 -6.46
C ALA A 75 7.71 -13.13 -7.80
N GLU A 76 6.66 -12.79 -8.56
CA GLU A 76 6.77 -12.28 -9.92
C GLU A 76 5.81 -11.10 -10.14
N LEU A 77 6.32 -10.04 -10.78
CA LEU A 77 5.49 -8.91 -11.20
C LEU A 77 5.00 -9.15 -12.62
N LEU A 78 3.70 -9.40 -12.76
CA LEU A 78 3.00 -9.56 -14.02
C LEU A 78 2.49 -8.20 -14.48
N ARG A 79 2.88 -7.77 -15.68
CA ARG A 79 2.37 -6.51 -16.29
C ARG A 79 1.40 -6.73 -17.44
N ALA A 80 1.40 -7.95 -18.00
CA ALA A 80 0.55 -8.36 -19.10
C ALA A 80 0.43 -9.89 -19.12
N GLY A 81 -0.41 -10.44 -20.00
CA GLY A 81 -0.61 -11.87 -20.17
C GLY A 81 -1.77 -12.41 -19.33
N LYS A 82 -1.59 -13.60 -18.75
CA LYS A 82 -2.62 -14.29 -17.98
C LYS A 82 -2.06 -14.76 -16.63
N SER A 83 -2.83 -14.56 -15.58
CA SER A 83 -2.60 -15.11 -14.25
C SER A 83 -3.55 -16.29 -13.99
N ILE A 84 -3.40 -16.96 -12.83
CA ILE A 84 -4.38 -17.98 -12.40
C ILE A 84 -5.80 -17.42 -12.25
N CYS A 85 -5.95 -16.10 -12.15
CA CYS A 85 -7.23 -15.43 -11.94
C CYS A 85 -7.81 -14.82 -13.22
N GLY A 86 -7.15 -15.06 -14.35
CA GLY A 86 -7.56 -14.54 -15.65
C GLY A 86 -6.59 -13.53 -16.25
N PRO A 87 -7.03 -12.80 -17.29
CA PRO A 87 -6.19 -11.83 -18.00
C PRO A 87 -5.66 -10.74 -17.08
N VAL A 88 -4.41 -10.33 -17.29
CA VAL A 88 -3.76 -9.27 -16.52
C VAL A 88 -4.11 -7.91 -17.12
N ALA A 89 -5.14 -7.26 -16.57
CA ALA A 89 -5.58 -5.92 -17.01
C ALA A 89 -4.82 -4.77 -16.32
N LYS A 90 -4.17 -5.05 -15.19
CA LYS A 90 -3.35 -4.12 -14.39
C LYS A 90 -2.13 -4.86 -13.84
N PRO A 91 -1.06 -4.18 -13.40
CA PRO A 91 0.10 -4.86 -12.85
C PRO A 91 -0.24 -5.65 -11.58
N LEU A 92 0.15 -6.92 -11.52
CA LEU A 92 -0.13 -7.84 -10.41
C LEU A 92 1.14 -8.47 -9.86
N TRP A 93 1.23 -8.65 -8.55
CA TRP A 93 2.22 -9.50 -7.93
C TRP A 93 1.66 -10.91 -7.75
N SER A 94 2.34 -11.90 -8.33
CA SER A 94 2.03 -13.31 -8.19
C SER A 94 3.02 -13.99 -7.25
N PHE A 95 2.52 -14.63 -6.20
CA PHE A 95 3.30 -15.35 -5.22
C PHE A 95 2.95 -16.84 -5.23
N HIS A 96 3.92 -17.68 -5.57
CA HIS A 96 3.75 -19.14 -5.47
C HIS A 96 4.08 -19.59 -4.05
N VAL A 97 3.10 -20.16 -3.36
CA VAL A 97 3.17 -20.58 -1.96
C VAL A 97 3.12 -22.11 -1.90
N VAL A 98 4.05 -22.70 -1.16
CA VAL A 98 4.10 -24.15 -0.93
C VAL A 98 4.36 -24.46 0.53
N VAL A 99 3.39 -25.10 1.17
CA VAL A 99 3.48 -25.66 2.52
C VAL A 99 3.63 -27.18 2.41
N PRO A 100 4.81 -27.74 2.74
CA PRO A 100 5.02 -29.19 2.72
C PRO A 100 4.04 -29.93 3.63
N ALA A 101 3.66 -31.15 3.25
CA ALA A 101 2.78 -32.00 4.06
C ALA A 101 3.25 -32.16 5.53
N ALA A 102 4.57 -32.25 5.75
CA ALA A 102 5.16 -32.38 7.09
C ALA A 102 4.94 -31.15 7.98
N GLU A 103 4.66 -29.99 7.39
CA GLU A 103 4.44 -28.71 8.08
C GLU A 103 2.97 -28.27 8.02
N ASN A 104 2.09 -29.06 7.39
CA ASN A 104 0.68 -28.72 7.23
C ASN A 104 -0.16 -29.25 8.42
N PRO A 105 -0.63 -28.38 9.33
CA PRO A 105 -1.48 -28.82 10.43
C PRO A 105 -2.89 -29.23 9.99
N ALA A 106 -3.32 -28.85 8.78
CA ALA A 106 -4.65 -29.16 8.26
C ALA A 106 -4.76 -30.56 7.63
N GLY A 107 -3.64 -31.28 7.43
CA GLY A 107 -3.67 -32.66 6.93
C GLY A 107 -2.38 -33.11 6.23
N PRO A 108 -2.33 -34.37 5.77
CA PRO A 108 -1.11 -34.97 5.20
C PRO A 108 -0.81 -34.53 3.76
N ALA A 109 -1.59 -33.62 3.19
CA ALA A 109 -1.40 -33.14 1.82
C ALA A 109 -0.48 -31.92 1.80
N THR A 110 0.36 -31.82 0.76
CA THR A 110 1.11 -30.59 0.48
C THR A 110 0.15 -29.54 -0.07
N ILE A 111 0.22 -28.33 0.47
CA ILE A 111 -0.53 -27.18 -0.06
C ILE A 111 0.36 -26.47 -1.06
N ALA A 112 -0.09 -26.34 -2.29
CA ALA A 112 0.60 -25.58 -3.33
C ALA A 112 -0.42 -24.73 -4.08
N GLY A 113 -0.16 -23.44 -4.20
CA GLY A 113 -1.05 -22.53 -4.88
C GLY A 113 -0.43 -21.17 -5.11
N THR A 114 -1.21 -20.26 -5.67
CA THR A 114 -0.75 -18.91 -6.02
C THR A 114 -1.63 -17.87 -5.37
N LEU A 115 -1.01 -16.90 -4.70
CA LEU A 115 -1.64 -15.70 -4.19
C LEU A 115 -1.36 -14.56 -5.17
N VAL A 116 -2.39 -13.83 -5.61
CA VAL A 116 -2.21 -12.72 -6.55
C VAL A 116 -2.69 -11.43 -5.90
N LEU A 117 -1.79 -10.44 -5.87
CA LEU A 117 -2.04 -9.13 -5.30
C LEU A 117 -2.00 -8.05 -6.38
N ASP A 118 -2.81 -7.01 -6.23
CA ASP A 118 -2.68 -5.78 -6.99
C ASP A 118 -1.33 -5.12 -6.71
N ALA A 119 -0.58 -4.76 -7.75
CA ALA A 119 0.77 -4.26 -7.55
C ALA A 119 0.84 -2.80 -7.09
N ALA A 120 -0.24 -2.03 -7.12
CA ALA A 120 -0.27 -0.66 -6.61
C ALA A 120 -0.67 -0.62 -5.13
N SER A 121 -1.75 -1.31 -4.78
CA SER A 121 -2.37 -1.29 -3.45
C SER A 121 -1.94 -2.43 -2.55
N GLY A 122 -1.51 -3.56 -3.11
CA GLY A 122 -1.25 -4.80 -2.38
C GLY A 122 -2.50 -5.48 -1.87
N GLN A 123 -3.68 -5.12 -2.41
CA GLN A 123 -4.93 -5.81 -2.14
C GLN A 123 -4.94 -7.20 -2.79
N LEU A 124 -5.61 -8.15 -2.14
CA LEU A 124 -5.82 -9.48 -2.69
C LEU A 124 -6.79 -9.39 -3.87
N GLU A 125 -6.34 -9.82 -5.05
CA GLU A 125 -7.24 -9.96 -6.21
C GLU A 125 -7.93 -11.33 -6.18
N CYS A 126 -7.19 -12.35 -5.76
CA CYS A 126 -7.62 -13.73 -5.78
C CYS A 126 -6.53 -14.65 -5.18
N ALA A 127 -6.94 -15.82 -4.74
CA ALA A 127 -6.05 -16.87 -4.28
C ALA A 127 -6.45 -18.21 -4.89
N GLY A 128 -5.47 -18.96 -5.37
CA GLY A 128 -5.60 -20.38 -5.69
C GLY A 128 -5.15 -21.25 -4.53
N LEU A 129 -5.48 -20.85 -3.29
CA LEU A 129 -5.00 -21.44 -2.05
C LEU A 129 -6.22 -21.81 -1.18
N PRO A 130 -6.23 -22.99 -0.54
CA PRO A 130 -7.32 -23.37 0.36
C PRO A 130 -7.52 -22.35 1.50
N PHE A 131 -8.78 -22.14 1.93
CA PHE A 131 -9.11 -21.29 3.08
C PHE A 131 -8.81 -19.79 2.89
N LEU A 132 -8.63 -19.33 1.65
CA LEU A 132 -8.42 -17.94 1.29
C LEU A 132 -9.41 -17.61 0.16
N ASP A 133 -10.64 -17.30 0.57
CA ASP A 133 -11.77 -17.01 -0.31
C ASP A 133 -12.15 -15.51 -0.21
#